data_AF-X1A1F8-F1
#
_entry.id   AF-X1A1F8-F1
#
_cell.length_a   1.000
_cell.length_b   1.000
_cell.length_c   1.000
_cell.angle_alpha   90.00
_cell.angle_beta   90.00
_cell.angle_gamma   90.00
#
_symmetry.space_group_name_H-M   'P 1'
#
loop_
_entity.id
_entity.type
_entity.pdbx_description
1 polymer ?
#
loop_
_entity_poly.entity_id
_entity_poly.type
_entity_poly.pdbx_seq_one_letter_code
_entity_poly.pdbx_strand_id
1 'polypeptide(L)'
;ENGLRVEKEIKDAGGEVLFIEGDVRKSDSVEAGVNKTFEKYGTIDFLIHSAGILKDGMIHKLSEEYWDDVINTHLKGFYLTLHS
;
A
#
# COMPACT_ATOMS: atom_id res chain seq x y z
N GLU A 1 -4.08 -10.10 8.49
CA GLU A 1 -3.85 -11.56 8.47
C GLU A 1 -2.99 -12.04 7.30
N ASN A 2 -3.36 -11.73 6.05
CA ASN A 2 -2.61 -12.20 4.87
C ASN A 2 -1.14 -11.75 4.80
N GLY A 3 -0.81 -10.55 5.27
CA GLY A 3 0.55 -10.01 5.20
C GLY A 3 1.60 -10.81 6.00
N LEU A 4 1.28 -11.15 7.25
CA LEU A 4 2.17 -11.96 8.10
C LEU A 4 2.35 -13.40 7.57
N ARG A 5 1.30 -13.96 6.95
CA ARG A 5 1.39 -15.28 6.29
C ARG A 5 2.40 -15.25 5.14
N VAL A 6 2.28 -14.27 4.23
CA VAL A 6 3.20 -14.13 3.08
C VAL A 6 4.62 -13.82 3.54
N GLU A 7 4.78 -13.00 4.60
CA GLU A 7 6.09 -12.74 5.19
C GLU A 7 6.77 -14.04 5.64
N LYS A 8 6.02 -14.90 6.33
CA LYS A 8 6.51 -16.21 6.76
C LYS A 8 6.88 -17.09 5.57
N GLU A 9 6.04 -17.18 4.54
CA GLU A 9 6.31 -17.98 3.34
C GLU A 9 7.60 -17.56 2.63
N ILE A 10 7.87 -16.26 2.53
CA ILE A 10 9.10 -15.76 1.92
C ILE A 10 10.33 -16.07 2.79
N LYS A 11 10.22 -15.91 4.12
CA LYS A 11 11.29 -16.26 5.07
C LYS A 11 11.59 -17.76 5.05
N ASP A 12 10.57 -18.61 5.02
CA ASP A 12 10.70 -20.07 4.96
C ASP A 12 11.35 -20.53 3.63
N ALA A 13 11.19 -19.75 2.54
CA ALA A 13 11.88 -19.96 1.27
C ALA A 13 13.32 -19.40 1.24
N GLY A 14 13.82 -18.85 2.35
CA GLY A 14 15.16 -18.27 2.48
C GLY A 14 15.28 -16.83 1.98
N GLY A 15 14.17 -16.17 1.67
CA GLY A 15 14.13 -14.77 1.26
C GLY A 15 14.16 -13.80 2.44
N GLU A 16 14.53 -12.56 2.18
CA GLU A 16 14.41 -11.46 3.12
C GLU A 16 13.18 -10.61 2.82
N VAL A 17 12.37 -10.32 3.84
CA VAL A 17 11.15 -9.53 3.72
C VAL A 17 10.84 -8.78 5.01
N LEU A 18 10.14 -7.66 4.89
CA LEU A 18 9.58 -6.90 5.99
C LEU A 18 8.10 -6.63 5.67
N PHE A 19 7.20 -7.17 6.47
CA PHE A 19 5.80 -6.79 6.40
C PHE A 19 5.53 -5.56 7.29
N ILE A 20 4.87 -4.55 6.72
CA ILE A 20 4.40 -3.37 7.44
C ILE A 20 2.90 -3.23 7.16
N GLU A 21 2.09 -3.28 8.21
CA GLU A 21 0.67 -2.99 8.10
C GLU A 21 0.44 -1.50 7.94
N GLY A 22 -0.41 -1.11 6.99
CA GLY A 22 -0.70 0.28 6.70
C GLY A 22 -1.85 0.48 5.70
N ASP A 23 -2.35 1.70 5.63
CA ASP A 23 -3.38 2.16 4.70
C ASP A 23 -2.80 3.24 3.80
N VAL A 24 -2.64 2.94 2.50
CA VAL A 24 -2.06 3.85 1.50
C VAL A 24 -2.82 5.17 1.35
N ARG A 25 -4.08 5.24 1.81
CA ARG A 25 -4.89 6.47 1.76
C ARG A 25 -4.44 7.52 2.81
N LYS A 26 -3.61 7.13 3.77
CA LYS A 26 -3.18 7.94 4.93
C LYS A 26 -1.69 8.27 4.85
N SER A 27 -1.35 9.56 4.83
CA SER A 27 0.04 10.06 4.76
C SER A 27 0.94 9.43 5.83
N ASP A 28 0.51 9.52 7.08
CA ASP A 28 1.33 9.11 8.23
C ASP A 28 1.60 7.59 8.22
N SER A 29 0.67 6.82 7.64
CA SER A 29 0.84 5.38 7.46
C SER A 29 1.87 5.05 6.39
N VAL A 30 1.90 5.82 5.30
CA VAL A 30 2.85 5.63 4.20
C VAL A 30 4.24 6.07 4.63
N GLU A 31 4.35 7.24 5.26
CA GLU A 31 5.60 7.78 5.78
C GLU A 31 6.24 6.82 6.80
N ALA A 32 5.45 6.31 7.75
CA ALA A 32 5.93 5.30 8.69
C ALA A 32 6.41 4.01 7.99
N GLY A 33 5.80 3.64 6.86
CA GLY A 33 6.22 2.49 6.06
C GLY A 33 7.55 2.71 5.34
N VAL A 34 7.71 3.88 4.72
CA VAL A 34 8.95 4.29 4.03
C VAL A 34 10.10 4.38 5.03
N ASN A 35 9.89 5.04 6.17
CA ASN A 35 10.91 5.18 7.22
C ASN A 35 11.39 3.83 7.75
N LYS A 36 10.47 2.90 8.08
CA LYS A 36 10.84 1.54 8.51
C LYS A 36 11.59 0.76 7.44
N THR A 37 11.24 0.96 6.17
CA THR A 37 11.93 0.33 5.04
C THR A 37 13.36 0.86 4.94
N PHE A 38 13.55 2.17 5.01
CA PHE A 38 14.88 2.80 5.04
C PHE A 38 15.70 2.39 6.26
N GLU A 39 15.12 2.34 7.46
CA GLU A 39 15.81 1.90 8.68
C GLU A 39 16.35 0.47 8.55
N LYS A 40 15.62 -0.42 7.86
CA LYS A 40 16.03 -1.81 7.67
C LYS A 40 17.01 -2.01 6.52
N TYR A 41 16.74 -1.40 5.36
CA TYR A 41 17.44 -1.71 4.11
C TYR A 41 18.40 -0.60 3.65
N GLY A 42 18.30 0.60 4.20
CA GLY A 42 19.15 1.75 3.89
C GLY A 42 18.85 2.46 2.56
N THR A 43 18.20 1.78 1.60
CA THR A 43 17.80 2.33 0.30
C THR A 43 16.47 1.72 -0.17
N ILE A 44 15.83 2.39 -1.13
CA ILE A 44 14.67 1.88 -1.89
C ILE A 44 15.02 2.02 -3.37
N ASP A 45 15.36 0.91 -4.03
CA ASP A 45 15.74 0.91 -5.45
C ASP A 45 14.51 0.93 -6.39
N PHE A 46 13.41 0.32 -5.94
CA PHE A 46 12.19 0.17 -6.72
C PHE A 46 10.95 0.39 -5.87
N LEU A 47 9.94 1.03 -6.47
CA LEU A 47 8.62 1.20 -5.86
C LEU A 47 7.56 0.56 -6.76
N ILE A 48 6.71 -0.28 -6.16
CA ILE A 48 5.54 -0.87 -6.82
C ILE A 48 4.29 -0.48 -6.02
N HIS A 49 3.45 0.39 -6.59
CA HIS A 49 2.14 0.68 -6.03
C HIS A 49 1.10 -0.28 -6.62
N SER A 50 0.75 -1.32 -5.89
CA SER A 50 -0.25 -2.32 -6.29
C SER A 50 -1.52 -2.29 -5.43
N ALA A 51 -1.66 -1.30 -4.54
CA ALA A 51 -2.85 -1.18 -3.71
C ALA A 51 -4.05 -0.75 -4.57
N GLY A 52 -5.13 -1.53 -4.51
CA GLY A 52 -6.32 -1.25 -5.29
C GLY A 52 -7.56 -1.92 -4.72
N ILE A 53 -8.69 -1.23 -4.86
CA ILE A 53 -10.03 -1.77 -4.63
C ILE A 53 -10.83 -1.72 -5.93
N LEU A 54 -11.87 -2.55 -6.03
CA LEU A 54 -12.87 -2.49 -7.09
C LEU A 54 -14.24 -2.19 -6.48
N LYS A 55 -14.84 -1.08 -6.89
CA LYS A 55 -16.22 -0.71 -6.59
C LYS A 55 -16.95 -0.54 -7.93
N ASP A 56 -17.58 -1.61 -8.37
CA ASP A 56 -18.23 -1.68 -9.67
C ASP A 56 -19.65 -1.08 -9.63
N GLY A 57 -20.06 -0.45 -10.72
CA GLY A 57 -21.36 0.20 -10.86
C GLY A 57 -21.44 1.13 -12.07
N MET A 58 -22.67 1.38 -12.53
CA MET A 58 -22.91 2.45 -13.51
C MET A 58 -22.50 3.79 -12.89
N ILE A 59 -21.74 4.62 -13.60
CA ILE A 59 -21.15 5.84 -13.02
C ILE A 59 -22.17 6.78 -12.39
N HIS A 60 -23.36 6.89 -12.97
CA HIS A 60 -24.45 7.71 -12.44
C HIS A 60 -25.19 7.10 -11.24
N LYS A 61 -24.82 5.88 -10.82
CA LYS A 61 -25.34 5.17 -9.64
C LYS A 61 -24.27 4.96 -8.57
N LEU A 62 -23.01 5.31 -8.83
CA LEU A 62 -21.96 5.24 -7.82
C LEU A 62 -22.19 6.31 -6.77
N SER A 63 -22.06 5.93 -5.50
CA SER A 63 -22.01 6.92 -4.42
C SER A 63 -20.69 7.68 -4.50
N GLU A 64 -20.72 8.94 -4.06
CA GLU A 64 -19.52 9.75 -3.92
C GLU A 64 -18.49 9.08 -2.99
N GLU A 65 -18.95 8.45 -1.90
CA GLU A 65 -18.09 7.68 -0.99
C GLU A 65 -17.32 6.56 -1.70
N TYR A 66 -17.98 5.80 -2.60
CA TYR A 66 -17.30 4.73 -3.33
C TYR A 66 -16.33 5.28 -4.37
N TRP A 67 -16.71 6.37 -5.03
CA TRP A 67 -15.81 7.07 -5.93
C TRP A 67 -14.56 7.56 -5.21
N ASP A 68 -14.75 8.21 -4.06
CA ASP A 68 -13.66 8.73 -3.23
C ASP A 68 -12.78 7.61 -2.69
N ASP A 69 -13.34 6.47 -2.29
CA ASP A 69 -12.56 5.31 -1.87
C ASP A 69 -11.64 4.80 -2.99
N VAL A 70 -12.13 4.74 -4.24
CA VAL A 70 -11.32 4.36 -5.41
C VAL A 70 -10.23 5.39 -5.66
N ILE A 71 -10.57 6.69 -5.73
CA ILE A 71 -9.62 7.76 -5.97
C ILE A 71 -8.56 7.84 -4.86
N ASN A 72 -8.97 7.72 -3.61
CA ASN A 72 -8.06 7.76 -2.48
C ASN A 72 -7.09 6.58 -2.50
N THR A 73 -7.54 5.39 -2.88
CA THR A 73 -6.70 4.19 -2.93
C THR A 73 -5.76 4.21 -4.13
N HIS A 74 -6.29 4.48 -5.32
CA HIS A 74 -5.56 4.34 -6.59
C HIS A 74 -4.68 5.56 -6.87
N LEU A 75 -5.22 6.78 -6.70
CA LEU A 75 -4.55 8.01 -7.12
C LEU A 75 -3.83 8.69 -5.95
N LYS A 76 -4.56 9.03 -4.87
CA LYS A 76 -3.95 9.68 -3.71
C LYS A 76 -2.90 8.77 -3.06
N GLY A 77 -3.21 7.48 -2.89
CA GLY A 77 -2.27 6.52 -2.32
C GLY A 77 -1.00 6.37 -3.16
N PHE A 78 -1.12 6.37 -4.49
CA PHE A 78 0.06 6.37 -5.37
C PHE A 78 0.90 7.64 -5.18
N TYR A 79 0.25 8.81 -5.18
CA TYR A 79 0.92 10.08 -4.93
C TYR A 79 1.65 10.11 -3.59
N LEU A 80 0.99 9.69 -2.50
CA LEU A 80 1.61 9.64 -1.18
C LEU A 80 2.84 8.74 -1.17
N THR A 81 2.74 7.55 -1.77
CA THR A 81 3.85 6.59 -1.81
C THR A 81 5.06 7.09 -2.60
N LEU A 82 4.87 7.93 -3.62
CA LEU A 82 5.96 8.56 -4.36
C LEU A 82 6.55 9.80 -3.66
N HIS A 83 5.75 10.48 -2.86
CA HIS A 83 6.12 11.74 -2.23
C HIS A 83 6.89 11.55 -0.91
N SER A 84 6.56 10.48 -0.17
CA SER A 84 7.14 10.15 1.13
C SER A 84 8.61 9.74 1.09
#